data_AF-A0AA37GQT8-F1
#
_entry.id   AF-A0AA37GQT8-F1
#
_cell.length_a   1.000
_cell.length_b   1.000
_cell.length_c   1.000
_cell.angle_alpha   90.00
_cell.angle_beta   90.00
_cell.angle_gamma   90.00
#
_symmetry.space_group_name_H-M   'P 1'
#
loop_
_entity.id
_entity.type
_entity.pdbx_description
1 polymer ?
#
loop_
_entity_poly.entity_id
_entity_poly.type
_entity_poly.pdbx_seq_one_letter_code
_entity_poly.pdbx_strand_id
1 'polypeptide(L)'
;MRQNIYVASAAAFLALASTAVAETPAYQPCPLLRAYYPTPTINKEASAVESFTADLKSLFDQLIESGGSEDFGEITTNTTSFSVVLFSGSEGAEEDPVFFEYHYTAPKAPNNSILDMDTIFPLGTLTQLFTVYSWLVEVGDEHWGESITTFLPELKTAPLTSLSVKWDEITVGALAGQISGLARDC
;
A
#
# COMPACT_ATOMS: atom_id res chain seq x y z
N MET A 1 -67.54 -4.25 -82.50
CA MET A 1 -66.58 -4.85 -83.45
C MET A 1 -65.51 -5.57 -82.65
N ARG A 2 -65.17 -6.80 -83.06
CA ARG A 2 -63.95 -7.56 -82.69
C ARG A 2 -62.71 -6.62 -82.80
N GLN A 3 -61.59 -6.76 -82.08
CA GLN A 3 -60.74 -7.96 -81.96
C GLN A 3 -59.53 -7.70 -81.03
N ASN A 4 -59.25 -8.68 -80.15
CA ASN A 4 -58.00 -9.20 -79.56
C ASN A 4 -56.72 -8.40 -79.22
N ILE A 5 -56.36 -8.53 -77.93
CA ILE A 5 -55.13 -9.08 -77.28
C ILE A 5 -53.77 -8.41 -77.54
N TYR A 6 -53.13 -7.94 -76.46
CA TYR A 6 -51.73 -8.28 -76.10
C TYR A 6 -51.54 -8.38 -74.58
N VAL A 7 -50.83 -9.43 -74.18
CA VAL A 7 -50.42 -9.85 -72.83
C VAL A 7 -49.15 -9.09 -72.44
N ALA A 8 -48.97 -8.70 -71.16
CA ALA A 8 -47.69 -8.85 -70.43
C ALA A 8 -47.75 -8.34 -68.98
N SER A 9 -47.56 -9.29 -68.05
CA SER A 9 -46.84 -9.23 -66.77
C SER A 9 -47.04 -8.05 -65.80
N ALA A 10 -47.76 -8.34 -64.72
CA ALA A 10 -47.66 -7.63 -63.44
C ALA A 10 -46.36 -8.05 -62.72
N ALA A 11 -45.45 -7.11 -62.51
CA ALA A 11 -44.30 -7.28 -61.62
C ALA A 11 -44.67 -6.80 -60.21
N ALA A 12 -44.88 -7.72 -59.28
CA ALA A 12 -45.02 -7.43 -57.86
C ALA A 12 -43.63 -7.26 -57.24
N PHE A 13 -43.26 -6.03 -56.89
CA PHE A 13 -42.06 -5.75 -56.11
C PHE A 13 -42.39 -5.85 -54.60
N LEU A 14 -41.99 -6.95 -53.98
CA LEU A 14 -41.91 -7.09 -52.52
C LEU A 14 -40.70 -6.29 -52.02
N ALA A 15 -40.94 -5.21 -51.27
CA ALA A 15 -39.90 -4.50 -50.55
C ALA A 15 -39.48 -5.31 -49.31
N LEU A 16 -38.26 -5.86 -49.30
CA LEU A 16 -37.63 -6.36 -48.09
C LEU A 16 -37.15 -5.16 -47.26
N ALA A 17 -37.84 -4.86 -46.17
CA ALA A 17 -37.32 -3.95 -45.15
C ALA A 17 -36.39 -4.73 -44.22
N SER A 18 -35.08 -4.49 -44.34
CA SER A 18 -34.06 -5.03 -43.44
C SER A 18 -34.18 -4.37 -42.07
N THR A 19 -34.70 -5.10 -41.07
CA THR A 19 -34.61 -4.67 -39.68
C THR A 19 -33.17 -4.83 -39.20
N ALA A 20 -32.43 -3.73 -39.10
CA ALA A 20 -31.12 -3.72 -38.46
C ALA A 20 -31.31 -3.92 -36.95
N VAL A 21 -30.94 -5.09 -36.45
CA VAL A 21 -30.80 -5.33 -35.02
C VAL A 21 -29.52 -4.60 -34.59
N ALA A 22 -29.67 -3.54 -33.81
CA ALA A 22 -28.52 -2.88 -33.19
C ALA A 22 -28.02 -3.78 -32.05
N GLU A 23 -26.95 -4.53 -32.30
CA GLU A 23 -26.22 -5.23 -31.24
C GLU A 23 -25.57 -4.17 -30.35
N THR A 24 -26.10 -3.98 -29.14
CA THR A 24 -25.40 -3.22 -28.10
C THR A 24 -24.20 -4.04 -27.65
N PRO A 25 -22.95 -3.61 -27.89
CA PRO A 25 -21.79 -4.35 -27.42
C PRO A 25 -21.86 -4.46 -25.89
N ALA A 26 -21.60 -5.67 -25.38
CA ALA A 26 -21.56 -5.90 -23.94
C ALA A 26 -20.50 -4.97 -23.32
N TYR A 27 -20.91 -4.21 -22.30
CA TYR A 27 -20.00 -3.36 -21.53
C TYR A 27 -18.88 -4.23 -20.96
N GLN A 28 -17.67 -4.11 -21.52
CA GLN A 28 -16.46 -4.57 -20.87
C GLN A 28 -15.93 -3.39 -20.05
N PRO A 29 -16.03 -3.41 -18.70
CA PRO A 29 -15.33 -2.43 -17.90
C PRO A 29 -13.85 -2.53 -18.28
N CYS A 30 -13.28 -1.43 -18.78
CA CYS A 30 -11.83 -1.32 -18.90
C CYS A 30 -11.26 -1.62 -17.51
N PRO A 31 -10.37 -2.60 -17.34
CA PRO A 31 -9.75 -2.83 -16.06
C PRO A 31 -9.15 -1.50 -15.60
N LEU A 32 -9.45 -1.11 -14.36
CA LEU A 32 -8.78 0.02 -13.70
C LEU A 32 -7.29 -0.11 -14.01
N LEU A 33 -6.69 0.94 -14.58
CA LEU A 33 -5.31 0.97 -15.07
C LEU A 33 -4.38 0.27 -14.08
N ARG A 34 -4.11 -1.02 -14.32
CA ARG A 34 -3.14 -1.78 -13.54
C ARG A 34 -1.77 -1.19 -13.87
N ALA A 35 -0.78 -1.43 -13.01
CA ALA A 35 0.61 -1.05 -13.27
C ALA A 35 0.97 -1.31 -14.74
N TYR A 36 1.31 -0.24 -15.46
CA TYR A 36 1.60 -0.28 -16.90
C TYR A 36 2.89 -1.05 -17.21
N TYR A 37 3.74 -1.21 -16.21
CA TYR A 37 5.00 -1.94 -16.29
C TYR A 37 4.97 -3.16 -15.36
N PRO A 38 5.67 -4.25 -15.72
CA PRO A 38 5.86 -5.38 -14.82
C PRO A 38 6.58 -4.92 -13.55
N THR A 39 6.38 -5.66 -12.45
CA THR A 39 7.10 -5.40 -11.20
C THR A 39 8.60 -5.37 -11.46
N PRO A 40 9.32 -4.31 -11.05
CA PRO A 40 10.76 -4.23 -11.25
C PRO A 40 11.47 -5.42 -10.57
N THR A 41 12.36 -6.07 -11.32
CA THR A 41 13.20 -7.18 -10.81
C THR A 41 14.61 -6.69 -10.55
N ILE A 42 15.26 -7.22 -9.52
CA ILE A 42 16.66 -6.90 -9.17
C ILE A 42 17.53 -8.10 -9.55
N ASN A 43 18.53 -7.88 -10.40
CA ASN A 43 19.59 -8.86 -10.64
C ASN A 43 20.74 -8.57 -9.67
N LYS A 44 20.97 -9.46 -8.69
CA LYS A 44 22.02 -9.30 -7.68
C LYS A 44 23.44 -9.35 -8.25
N GLU A 45 23.62 -10.06 -9.37
CA GLU A 45 24.90 -10.19 -10.08
C GLU A 45 25.18 -9.00 -11.01
N ALA A 46 24.23 -8.06 -11.13
CA ALA A 46 24.47 -6.87 -11.93
C ALA A 46 25.51 -5.99 -11.24
N SER A 47 26.55 -5.57 -11.98
CA SER A 47 27.62 -4.71 -11.46
C SER A 47 27.11 -3.42 -10.81
N ALA A 48 25.94 -2.92 -11.26
CA ALA A 48 25.28 -1.76 -10.66
C ALA A 48 24.77 -2.04 -9.25
N VAL A 49 24.23 -3.24 -8.98
CA VAL A 49 23.77 -3.65 -7.65
C VAL A 49 24.96 -3.93 -6.73
N GLU A 50 25.99 -4.60 -7.23
CA GLU A 50 27.24 -4.81 -6.49
C GLU A 50 27.88 -3.48 -6.08
N SER A 51 28.01 -2.53 -7.02
CA SER A 51 28.56 -1.20 -6.72
C SER A 51 27.69 -0.44 -5.70
N PHE A 52 26.37 -0.45 -5.90
CA PHE A 52 25.42 0.18 -4.98
C PHE A 52 25.52 -0.37 -3.55
N THR A 53 25.56 -1.69 -3.40
CA THR A 53 25.65 -2.34 -2.08
C THR A 53 26.98 -2.07 -1.39
N ALA A 54 28.09 -2.07 -2.14
CA ALA A 54 29.40 -1.70 -1.61
C ALA A 54 29.44 -0.22 -1.16
N ASP A 55 28.91 0.69 -1.97
CA ASP A 55 28.84 2.11 -1.65
C ASP A 55 27.98 2.37 -0.41
N LEU A 56 26.82 1.71 -0.33
CA LEU A 56 25.90 1.83 0.81
C LEU A 56 26.52 1.28 2.09
N LYS A 57 27.23 0.14 2.01
CA LYS A 57 27.97 -0.40 3.14
C LYS A 57 29.05 0.59 3.61
N SER A 58 29.84 1.13 2.68
CA SER A 58 30.89 2.11 3.01
C SER A 58 30.31 3.37 3.64
N LEU A 59 29.14 3.83 3.17
CA LEU A 59 28.45 4.97 3.74
C LEU A 59 28.07 4.72 5.21
N PHE A 60 27.49 3.56 5.53
CA PHE A 60 27.17 3.26 6.93
C PHE A 60 28.41 3.12 7.81
N ASP A 61 29.47 2.46 7.31
CA ASP A 61 30.74 2.34 8.02
C ASP A 61 31.32 3.74 8.34
N GLN A 62 31.30 4.66 7.35
CA GLN A 62 31.73 6.04 7.54
C GLN A 62 30.87 6.80 8.55
N LEU A 63 29.53 6.68 8.49
CA LEU A 63 28.62 7.33 9.44
C LEU A 63 28.87 6.88 10.87
N ILE A 64 29.20 5.60 11.06
CA ILE A 64 29.53 5.06 12.37
C ILE A 64 30.86 5.61 12.89
N GLU A 65 31.88 5.68 12.03
CA GLU A 65 33.21 6.20 12.36
C GLU A 65 33.17 7.71 12.67
N SER A 66 32.44 8.48 11.88
CA SER A 66 32.28 9.94 12.07
C SER A 66 31.32 10.30 13.20
N GLY A 67 30.47 9.36 13.64
CA GLY A 67 29.42 9.60 14.62
C GLY A 67 28.24 10.42 14.07
N GLY A 68 28.04 10.43 12.75
CA GLY A 68 26.95 11.16 12.09
C GLY A 68 27.35 11.83 10.78
N SER A 69 26.51 12.75 10.32
CA SER A 69 26.78 13.57 9.13
C SER A 69 26.34 15.02 9.36
N GLU A 70 26.87 15.93 8.56
CA GLU A 70 26.46 17.34 8.60
C GLU A 70 25.00 17.53 8.16
N ASP A 71 24.52 16.71 7.22
CA ASP A 71 23.16 16.81 6.66
C ASP A 71 22.07 16.18 7.54
N PHE A 72 22.38 15.06 8.22
CA PHE A 72 21.39 14.28 8.98
C PHE A 72 21.62 14.29 10.50
N GLY A 73 22.68 14.94 10.97
CA GLY A 73 23.01 15.10 12.38
C GLY A 73 23.82 13.95 12.97
N GLU A 74 24.04 14.04 14.27
CA GLU A 74 24.80 13.07 15.06
C GLU A 74 24.00 11.77 15.32
N ILE A 75 24.71 10.65 15.34
CA ILE A 75 24.16 9.34 15.72
C ILE A 75 24.86 8.78 16.95
N THR A 76 24.12 8.04 17.78
CA THR A 76 24.61 7.49 19.05
C THR A 76 25.17 6.08 18.90
N THR A 77 26.23 5.94 18.13
CA THR A 77 26.87 4.64 17.78
C THR A 77 27.31 3.84 19.01
N ASN A 78 27.70 4.52 20.08
CA ASN A 78 28.12 3.86 21.32
C ASN A 78 27.01 3.06 22.03
N THR A 79 25.74 3.45 21.87
CA THR A 79 24.61 2.88 22.62
C THR A 79 23.53 2.26 21.74
N THR A 80 23.50 2.60 20.46
CA THR A 80 22.38 2.27 19.57
C THR A 80 22.85 1.25 18.53
N SER A 81 22.30 0.03 18.61
CA SER A 81 22.50 -1.01 17.61
C SER A 81 21.36 -0.95 16.59
N PHE A 82 21.63 -1.22 15.32
CA PHE A 82 20.62 -1.16 14.26
C PHE A 82 20.91 -2.17 13.14
N SER A 83 19.90 -2.42 12.32
CA SER A 83 20.02 -3.26 11.12
C SER A 83 19.25 -2.64 9.97
N VAL A 84 19.83 -2.73 8.77
CA VAL A 84 19.23 -2.26 7.53
C VAL A 84 19.23 -3.41 6.55
N VAL A 85 18.05 -3.74 6.04
CA VAL A 85 17.85 -4.84 5.09
C VAL A 85 17.05 -4.30 3.92
N LEU A 86 17.54 -4.52 2.70
CA LEU A 86 16.82 -4.19 1.47
C LEU A 86 16.47 -5.48 0.73
N PHE A 87 15.22 -5.57 0.31
CA PHE A 87 14.69 -6.75 -0.36
C PHE A 87 13.82 -6.37 -1.57
N SER A 88 13.73 -7.27 -2.54
CA SER A 88 12.85 -7.16 -3.70
C SER A 88 11.50 -7.80 -3.40
N GLY A 89 10.42 -7.10 -3.74
CA GLY A 89 9.05 -7.64 -3.71
C GLY A 89 8.61 -8.22 -5.06
N SER A 90 9.54 -8.53 -5.97
CA SER A 90 9.19 -9.15 -7.26
C SER A 90 8.92 -10.64 -7.11
N GLU A 91 7.99 -11.18 -7.90
CA GLU A 91 7.61 -12.62 -7.87
C GLU A 91 8.83 -13.53 -8.06
N GLY A 92 9.80 -13.13 -8.88
CA GLY A 92 11.03 -13.90 -9.11
C GLY A 92 12.04 -13.88 -7.96
N ALA A 93 11.78 -13.11 -6.90
CA ALA A 93 12.67 -12.94 -5.75
C ALA A 93 12.18 -13.67 -4.49
N GLU A 94 11.08 -14.43 -4.55
CA GLU A 94 10.47 -15.08 -3.38
C GLU A 94 11.43 -15.99 -2.59
N GLU A 95 12.30 -16.73 -3.28
CA GLU A 95 13.26 -17.65 -2.64
C GLU A 95 14.46 -16.92 -2.04
N ASP A 96 14.85 -15.77 -2.62
CA ASP A 96 16.03 -15.02 -2.22
C ASP A 96 15.79 -13.50 -2.40
N PRO A 97 14.94 -12.88 -1.56
CA PRO A 97 14.45 -11.52 -1.78
C PRO A 97 15.47 -10.46 -1.36
N VAL A 98 16.33 -10.77 -0.40
CA VAL A 98 17.25 -9.82 0.23
C VAL A 98 18.49 -9.64 -0.64
N PHE A 99 18.78 -8.42 -1.06
CA PHE A 99 19.97 -8.11 -1.86
C PHE A 99 20.98 -7.21 -1.13
N PHE A 100 20.65 -6.75 0.08
CA PHE A 100 21.54 -5.98 0.93
C PHE A 100 21.19 -6.16 2.40
N GLU A 101 22.23 -6.34 3.21
CA GLU A 101 22.14 -6.45 4.66
C GLU A 101 23.28 -5.66 5.31
N TYR A 102 22.93 -4.95 6.38
CA TYR A 102 23.89 -4.22 7.19
C TYR A 102 23.48 -4.31 8.65
N HIS A 103 24.35 -4.85 9.50
CA HIS A 103 24.09 -5.03 10.93
C HIS A 103 25.18 -4.33 11.73
N TYR A 104 24.78 -3.46 12.65
CA TYR A 104 25.69 -2.75 13.53
C TYR A 104 25.33 -3.00 15.00
N THR A 105 26.25 -3.65 15.72
CA THR A 105 26.17 -3.81 17.16
C THR A 105 26.95 -2.68 17.85
N ALA A 106 26.27 -1.92 18.71
CA ALA A 106 26.89 -0.89 19.52
C ALA A 106 27.84 -1.48 20.58
N PRO A 107 28.96 -0.82 20.89
CA PRO A 107 29.91 -1.28 21.92
C PRO A 107 29.31 -1.46 23.32
N LYS A 108 28.27 -0.70 23.67
CA LYS A 108 27.57 -0.82 24.96
C LYS A 108 26.37 -1.76 24.93
N ALA A 109 26.15 -2.48 23.83
CA ALA A 109 25.12 -3.52 23.78
C ALA A 109 25.40 -4.61 24.84
N PRO A 110 24.36 -5.31 25.35
CA PRO A 110 24.55 -6.40 26.30
C PRO A 110 25.54 -7.45 25.77
N ASN A 111 26.33 -8.07 26.66
CA ASN A 111 27.33 -9.07 26.27
C ASN A 111 26.71 -10.17 25.40
N ASN A 112 27.39 -10.51 24.30
CA ASN A 112 26.97 -11.49 23.27
C ASN A 112 25.79 -11.04 22.37
N SER A 113 25.46 -9.76 22.30
CA SER A 113 24.46 -9.24 21.37
C SER A 113 25.06 -9.03 19.98
N ILE A 114 25.29 -10.11 19.23
CA ILE A 114 25.61 -9.99 17.80
C ILE A 114 24.29 -9.81 17.06
N LEU A 115 24.17 -8.75 16.26
CA LEU A 115 23.01 -8.53 15.41
C LEU A 115 23.16 -9.31 14.11
N ASP A 116 22.09 -9.96 13.72
CA ASP A 116 21.93 -10.73 12.48
C ASP A 116 20.48 -10.63 11.97
N MET A 117 20.16 -11.36 10.90
CA MET A 117 18.82 -11.40 10.32
C MET A 117 17.75 -11.95 11.27
N ASP A 118 18.13 -12.80 12.22
CA ASP A 118 17.21 -13.45 13.17
C ASP A 118 16.96 -12.58 14.42
N THR A 119 17.61 -11.42 14.51
CA THR A 119 17.47 -10.52 15.64
C THR A 119 16.10 -9.85 15.68
N ILE A 120 15.40 -9.99 16.81
CA ILE A 120 14.05 -9.44 17.02
C ILE A 120 14.13 -8.04 17.64
N PHE A 121 13.57 -7.05 16.94
CA PHE A 121 13.45 -5.67 17.43
C PHE A 121 12.03 -5.37 17.92
N PRO A 122 11.86 -4.61 19.02
CA PRO A 122 10.56 -4.09 19.41
C PRO A 122 10.10 -3.03 18.39
N LEU A 123 8.94 -3.25 17.77
CA LEU A 123 8.40 -2.36 16.73
C LEU A 123 7.82 -1.04 17.26
N GLY A 124 7.49 -0.98 18.56
CA GLY A 124 6.91 0.21 19.19
C GLY A 124 5.65 0.71 18.46
N THR A 125 5.61 2.00 18.14
CA THR A 125 4.47 2.66 17.47
C THR A 125 4.15 2.08 16.08
N LEU A 126 5.09 1.40 15.41
CA LEU A 126 4.82 0.73 14.13
C LEU A 126 3.77 -0.37 14.24
N THR A 127 3.51 -0.89 15.45
CA THR A 127 2.40 -1.82 15.72
C THR A 127 1.03 -1.26 15.31
N GLN A 128 0.85 0.06 15.28
CA GLN A 128 -0.39 0.70 14.83
C GLN A 128 -0.73 0.37 13.36
N LEU A 129 0.27 0.15 12.50
CA LEU A 129 0.03 -0.27 11.11
C LEU A 129 -0.67 -1.63 11.07
N PHE A 130 -0.27 -2.56 11.93
CA PHE A 130 -0.90 -3.88 12.05
C PHE A 130 -2.31 -3.79 12.63
N THR A 131 -2.56 -2.87 13.55
CA THR A 131 -3.92 -2.60 14.08
C THR A 131 -4.86 -2.14 12.97
N VAL A 132 -4.43 -1.15 12.17
CA VAL A 132 -5.23 -0.64 11.05
C VAL A 132 -5.41 -1.69 9.96
N TYR A 133 -4.34 -2.41 9.61
CA TYR A 133 -4.40 -3.46 8.61
C TYR A 133 -5.35 -4.59 9.03
N SER A 134 -5.26 -5.05 10.27
CA SER A 134 -6.17 -6.08 10.81
C SER A 134 -7.63 -5.63 10.74
N TRP A 135 -7.92 -4.37 11.05
CA TRP A 135 -9.28 -3.82 10.90
C TRP A 135 -9.76 -3.90 9.45
N LEU A 136 -8.94 -3.43 8.50
CA LEU A 136 -9.30 -3.43 7.08
C LEU A 136 -9.49 -4.84 6.51
N VAL A 137 -8.73 -5.83 7.00
CA VAL A 137 -8.87 -7.23 6.58
C VAL A 137 -10.16 -7.85 7.12
N GLU A 138 -10.49 -7.62 8.38
CA GLU A 138 -11.63 -8.27 9.06
C GLU A 138 -12.96 -7.57 8.79
N VAL A 139 -12.94 -6.23 8.72
CA VAL A 139 -14.14 -5.38 8.68
C VAL A 139 -14.26 -4.63 7.35
N GLY A 140 -13.16 -4.38 6.67
CA GLY A 140 -13.13 -3.50 5.49
C GLY A 140 -13.24 -2.02 5.86
N ASP A 141 -13.64 -1.22 4.88
CA ASP A 141 -13.79 0.23 4.98
C ASP A 141 -15.25 0.68 5.24
N GLU A 142 -16.20 -0.25 5.34
CA GLU A 142 -17.63 0.04 5.53
C GLU A 142 -17.88 0.98 6.73
N HIS A 143 -17.23 0.69 7.86
CA HIS A 143 -17.40 1.46 9.10
C HIS A 143 -16.35 2.56 9.30
N TRP A 144 -15.54 2.88 8.29
CA TRP A 144 -14.46 3.86 8.42
C TRP A 144 -14.96 5.27 8.77
N GLY A 145 -16.14 5.63 8.24
CA GLY A 145 -16.81 6.91 8.49
C GLY A 145 -17.69 6.93 9.73
N GLU A 146 -17.87 5.81 10.43
CA GLU A 146 -18.74 5.75 11.59
C GLU A 146 -18.08 6.31 12.85
N SER A 147 -18.90 6.88 13.73
CA SER A 147 -18.46 7.31 15.06
C SER A 147 -17.89 6.14 15.87
N ILE A 148 -16.80 6.38 16.59
CA ILE A 148 -16.23 5.40 17.51
C ILE A 148 -17.22 4.99 18.62
N THR A 149 -18.18 5.85 18.94
CA THR A 149 -19.22 5.57 19.95
C THR A 149 -20.23 4.51 19.51
N THR A 150 -20.21 4.08 18.24
CA THR A 150 -20.94 2.88 17.77
C THR A 150 -20.30 1.61 18.33
N PHE A 151 -18.96 1.57 18.40
CA PHE A 151 -18.19 0.41 18.86
C PHE A 151 -17.91 0.45 20.37
N LEU A 152 -17.74 1.66 20.91
CA LEU A 152 -17.46 1.92 22.33
C LEU A 152 -18.53 2.84 22.91
N PRO A 153 -19.75 2.33 23.17
CA PRO A 153 -20.87 3.15 23.64
C PRO A 153 -20.63 3.82 24.99
N GLU A 154 -19.73 3.28 25.81
CA GLU A 154 -19.32 3.85 27.10
C GLU A 154 -18.73 5.27 26.96
N LEU A 155 -18.13 5.60 25.82
CA LEU A 155 -17.55 6.92 25.56
C LEU A 155 -18.60 8.04 25.55
N LYS A 156 -19.88 7.70 25.32
CA LYS A 156 -21.00 8.67 25.40
C LYS A 156 -21.25 9.18 26.81
N THR A 157 -20.80 8.45 27.82
CA THR A 157 -21.01 8.79 29.23
C THR A 157 -19.85 9.58 29.84
N ALA A 158 -18.86 9.96 29.04
CA ALA A 158 -17.71 10.75 29.49
C ALA A 158 -18.16 12.11 30.07
N PRO A 159 -17.59 12.57 31.20
CA PRO A 159 -17.96 13.85 31.80
C PRO A 159 -17.76 15.00 30.82
N LEU A 160 -18.82 15.78 30.60
CA LEU A 160 -18.80 16.94 29.71
C LEU A 160 -18.30 18.18 30.46
N THR A 161 -17.15 18.67 30.06
CA THR A 161 -16.54 19.96 30.42
C THR A 161 -16.27 20.73 29.13
N SER A 162 -15.90 22.01 29.22
CA SER A 162 -15.56 22.80 28.02
C SER A 162 -14.33 22.28 27.26
N LEU A 163 -13.54 21.40 27.86
CA LEU A 163 -12.37 20.75 27.28
C LEU A 163 -12.61 19.26 26.98
N SER A 164 -13.85 18.78 27.12
CA SER A 164 -14.15 17.37 26.92
C SER A 164 -14.16 17.01 25.44
N VAL A 165 -13.63 15.83 25.16
CA VAL A 165 -13.65 15.22 23.83
C VAL A 165 -15.09 14.96 23.42
N LYS A 166 -15.45 15.39 22.21
CA LYS A 166 -16.74 15.08 21.59
C LYS A 166 -16.68 13.73 20.87
N TRP A 167 -16.78 12.66 21.65
CA TRP A 167 -16.61 11.30 21.13
C TRP A 167 -17.55 10.94 19.97
N ASP A 168 -18.77 11.47 19.97
CA ASP A 168 -19.75 11.22 18.89
C ASP A 168 -19.37 11.84 17.53
N GLU A 169 -18.42 12.79 17.51
CA GLU A 169 -17.90 13.42 16.29
C GLU A 169 -16.61 12.72 15.78
N ILE A 170 -16.03 11.80 16.55
CA ILE A 170 -14.78 11.12 16.20
C ILE A 170 -15.09 9.81 15.47
N THR A 171 -14.63 9.70 14.22
CA THR A 171 -14.80 8.48 13.43
C THR A 171 -13.66 7.47 13.61
N VAL A 172 -13.91 6.20 13.27
CA VAL A 172 -12.87 5.16 13.22
C VAL A 172 -11.70 5.59 12.32
N GLY A 173 -12.02 6.11 11.13
CA GLY A 173 -11.03 6.61 10.19
C GLY A 173 -10.24 7.82 10.71
N ALA A 174 -10.87 8.70 11.50
CA ALA A 174 -10.18 9.82 12.12
C ALA A 174 -9.16 9.35 13.17
N LEU A 175 -9.45 8.28 13.90
CA LEU A 175 -8.50 7.65 14.83
C LEU A 175 -7.36 6.96 14.07
N ALA A 176 -7.69 6.12 13.09
CA ALA A 176 -6.71 5.40 12.29
C ALA A 176 -5.78 6.34 11.52
N GLY A 177 -6.31 7.46 11.01
CA GLY A 177 -5.59 8.49 10.28
C GLY A 177 -4.89 9.53 11.14
N GLN A 178 -4.96 9.43 12.48
CA GLN A 178 -4.36 10.40 13.42
C GLN A 178 -4.86 11.85 13.22
N ILE A 179 -6.13 12.03 12.83
CA ILE A 179 -6.78 13.33 12.57
C ILE A 179 -8.02 13.57 13.46
N SER A 180 -8.20 12.79 14.52
CA SER A 180 -9.31 12.93 15.46
C SER A 180 -9.25 14.17 16.35
N GLY A 181 -8.11 14.86 16.40
CA GLY A 181 -7.87 15.99 17.31
C GLY A 181 -7.62 15.59 18.76
N LEU A 182 -7.44 14.28 19.04
CA LEU A 182 -7.06 13.79 20.36
C LEU A 182 -5.60 14.16 20.67
N ALA A 183 -5.35 14.51 21.94
CA ALA A 183 -3.99 14.72 22.42
C ALA A 183 -3.22 13.38 22.46
N ARG A 184 -1.91 13.43 22.20
CA ARG A 184 -1.07 12.21 22.11
C ARG A 184 -0.86 11.51 23.45
N ASP A 185 -0.83 12.25 24.55
CA ASP A 185 -0.75 11.74 25.94
C ASP A 185 -1.23 12.86 26.88
N CYS A 186 -2.02 12.52 27.91
CA CYS A 186 -2.42 13.43 29.00
C CYS A 186 -2.24 12.75 30.36
#